data_AF-A0A3N5IEH4-F1
#
_entry.id   AF-A0A3N5IEH4-F1
#
_cell.length_a   1.000
_cell.length_b   1.000
_cell.length_c   1.000
_cell.angle_alpha   90.00
_cell.angle_beta   90.00
_cell.angle_gamma   90.00
#
_symmetry.space_group_name_H-M   'P 1'
#
loop_
_entity.id
_entity.type
_entity.pdbx_description
1 polymer ?
#
loop_
_entity_poly.entity_id
_entity_poly.type
_entity_poly.pdbx_seq_one_letter_code
_entity_poly.pdbx_strand_id
1 'polypeptide(L)'
;MKDSIRTLGIMMGFGLLGLGFIAGAWGAENGPRMLFKSRATVSGEWIRIGDLADLRGQRNALAEEVRRLPIKEAPAPGEAVVVTRREIESALEAVPEGIRRPWESAPLEITVVREGRLLGAEEIGRIIEGHIRKNLPGG
;
A
#
# COMPACT_ATOMS: atom_id res chain seq x y z
N MET A 1 -20.18 57.09 -20.92
CA MET A 1 -19.90 56.98 -19.48
C MET A 1 -19.39 55.56 -19.28
N LYS A 2 -18.07 55.31 -19.23
CA LYS A 2 -17.21 55.37 -18.02
C LYS A 2 -17.88 54.54 -16.90
N ASP A 3 -17.35 53.39 -16.48
CA ASP A 3 -15.98 53.23 -16.01
C ASP A 3 -15.33 51.86 -16.26
N SER A 4 -14.07 51.94 -16.69
CA SER A 4 -13.05 50.92 -16.57
C SER A 4 -12.61 50.76 -15.12
N ILE A 5 -12.54 49.52 -14.60
CA ILE A 5 -11.76 49.21 -13.40
C ILE A 5 -10.83 48.03 -13.70
N ARG A 6 -9.64 48.43 -14.18
CA ARG A 6 -8.31 48.02 -13.70
C ARG A 6 -8.05 46.53 -13.52
N THR A 7 -7.38 46.00 -14.54
CA THR A 7 -6.24 45.08 -14.48
C THR A 7 -5.28 45.41 -13.31
N LEU A 8 -5.17 44.48 -12.36
CA LEU A 8 -4.07 44.32 -11.40
C LEU A 8 -4.19 42.85 -10.94
N GLY A 9 -3.40 41.90 -11.43
CA GLY A 9 -1.95 41.86 -11.31
C GLY A 9 -1.57 41.00 -10.10
N ILE A 10 -1.77 39.68 -10.17
CA ILE A 10 -0.96 38.70 -9.41
C ILE A 10 -0.71 37.48 -10.31
N MET A 11 0.39 37.55 -11.08
CA MET A 11 1.19 36.38 -11.42
C MET A 11 1.95 35.96 -10.17
N MET A 12 1.58 34.82 -9.59
CA MET A 12 2.42 33.93 -8.76
C MET A 12 1.66 32.60 -8.83
N GLY A 13 2.16 31.55 -9.49
CA GLY A 13 3.43 30.91 -9.22
C GLY A 13 3.13 29.64 -8.41
N PHE A 14 3.65 28.51 -8.90
CA PHE A 14 3.67 27.18 -8.29
C PHE A 14 2.47 26.25 -8.52
N GLY A 15 2.81 25.13 -9.17
CA GLY A 15 1.90 24.08 -9.53
C GLY A 15 1.47 23.22 -8.36
N LEU A 16 0.31 22.62 -8.53
CA LEU A 16 -0.08 21.39 -7.87
C LEU A 16 -0.93 20.65 -8.89
N LEU A 17 -0.31 19.62 -9.47
CA LEU A 17 -0.94 18.55 -10.22
C LEU A 17 -2.28 18.21 -9.58
N GLY A 18 -3.35 18.43 -10.34
CA GLY A 18 -4.68 18.06 -9.95
C GLY A 18 -4.79 16.55 -9.80
N LEU A 19 -5.25 16.11 -8.64
CA LEU A 19 -6.18 15.00 -8.53
C LEU A 19 -7.29 15.45 -7.58
N GLY A 20 -8.43 15.76 -8.19
CA GLY A 20 -9.63 16.21 -7.50
C GLY A 20 -10.15 15.16 -6.53
N PHE A 21 -10.34 15.58 -5.28
CA PHE A 21 -11.22 14.90 -4.35
C PHE A 21 -12.66 15.03 -4.88
N ILE A 22 -13.21 13.96 -5.45
CA ILE A 22 -14.66 13.88 -5.61
C ILE A 22 -15.23 13.47 -4.25
N ALA A 23 -15.76 14.46 -3.55
CA ALA A 23 -16.60 14.27 -2.38
C ALA A 23 -17.90 13.58 -2.82
N GLY A 24 -18.04 12.30 -2.51
CA GLY A 24 -19.23 11.50 -2.79
C GLY A 24 -19.77 10.84 -1.51
N ALA A 25 -20.99 11.25 -1.15
CA ALA A 25 -21.96 10.59 -0.28
C ALA A 25 -21.55 10.23 1.17
N TRP A 26 -21.99 11.11 2.08
CA TRP A 26 -22.28 10.79 3.47
C TRP A 26 -23.54 9.91 3.54
N GLY A 27 -23.48 8.79 4.29
CA GLY A 27 -24.66 8.01 4.67
C GLY A 27 -24.65 6.55 4.20
N ALA A 28 -23.86 5.71 4.87
CA ALA A 28 -24.14 4.29 5.14
C ALA A 28 -23.07 3.75 6.12
N GLU A 29 -23.39 3.91 7.41
CA GLU A 29 -23.25 2.94 8.51
C GLU A 29 -22.00 2.02 8.63
N ASN A 30 -21.03 2.53 9.40
CA ASN A 30 -20.18 1.87 10.42
C ASN A 30 -19.48 0.52 10.15
N GLY A 31 -19.38 0.05 8.91
CA GLY A 31 -18.48 -1.05 8.54
C GLY A 31 -17.03 -0.59 8.30
N PRO A 32 -16.01 -1.43 8.54
CA PRO A 32 -14.65 -1.13 8.12
C PRO A 32 -14.60 -1.00 6.59
N ARG A 33 -14.25 0.19 6.07
CA ARG A 33 -14.09 0.45 4.64
C ARG A 33 -12.64 0.15 4.24
N MET A 34 -12.47 -0.55 3.13
CA MET A 34 -11.15 -0.85 2.58
C MET A 34 -10.93 -0.06 1.29
N LEU A 35 -9.90 0.77 1.28
CA LEU A 35 -9.52 1.58 0.12
C LEU A 35 -8.28 0.98 -0.51
N PHE A 36 -8.46 0.30 -1.63
CA PHE A 36 -7.36 -0.31 -2.36
C PHE A 36 -6.54 0.72 -3.14
N LYS A 37 -5.24 0.48 -3.18
CA LYS A 37 -4.29 1.23 -3.99
C LYS A 37 -4.24 0.65 -5.40
N SER A 38 -3.94 1.46 -6.40
CA SER A 38 -3.62 0.97 -7.76
C SER A 38 -2.17 0.44 -7.85
N ARG A 39 -1.29 0.93 -6.98
CA ARG A 39 0.11 0.51 -6.87
C ARG A 39 0.54 0.48 -5.40
N ALA A 40 1.28 -0.56 -5.02
CA ALA A 40 1.82 -0.72 -3.68
C ALA A 40 3.32 -1.03 -3.71
N THR A 41 4.02 -0.63 -2.65
CA THR A 41 5.42 -0.99 -2.42
C THR A 41 5.49 -1.83 -1.15
N VAL A 42 6.21 -2.95 -1.21
CA VAL A 42 6.40 -3.88 -0.09
C VAL A 42 7.88 -4.03 0.24
N SER A 43 8.19 -4.29 1.52
CA SER A 43 9.54 -4.56 2.00
C SER A 43 9.69 -5.98 2.58
N GLY A 44 8.57 -6.62 2.94
CA GLY A 44 8.53 -7.98 3.48
C GLY A 44 8.65 -9.08 2.42
N GLU A 45 8.70 -10.32 2.91
CA GLU A 45 8.69 -11.54 2.08
C GLU A 45 7.29 -11.90 1.56
N TRP A 46 6.25 -11.34 2.17
CA TRP A 46 4.86 -11.61 1.83
C TRP A 46 4.13 -10.32 1.51
N ILE A 47 3.31 -10.36 0.47
CA ILE A 47 2.34 -9.31 0.16
C ILE A 47 1.11 -9.54 1.04
N ARG A 48 0.74 -8.53 1.83
CA ARG A 48 -0.41 -8.59 2.74
C ARG A 48 -1.51 -7.64 2.31
N ILE A 49 -2.74 -7.90 2.79
CA ILE A 49 -3.89 -7.02 2.52
C ILE A 49 -3.63 -5.58 2.96
N GLY A 50 -2.97 -5.38 4.11
CA GLY A 50 -2.61 -4.03 4.59
C GLY A 50 -1.61 -3.29 3.70
N ASP A 51 -0.84 -3.99 2.87
CA ASP A 51 0.06 -3.35 1.91
C ASP A 51 -0.72 -2.79 0.72
N LEU A 52 -1.77 -3.50 0.31
CA LEU A 52 -2.58 -3.20 -0.86
C LEU A 52 -3.72 -2.23 -0.58
N ALA A 53 -4.18 -2.15 0.67
CA ALA A 53 -5.33 -1.34 1.02
C ALA A 53 -5.25 -0.65 2.38
N ASP A 54 -5.86 0.53 2.46
CA ASP A 54 -6.07 1.26 3.70
C ASP A 54 -7.42 0.85 4.32
N LEU A 55 -7.39 0.23 5.50
CA LEU A 55 -8.59 -0.11 6.26
C LEU A 55 -8.97 1.07 7.16
N ARG A 56 -10.08 1.74 6.83
CA ARG A 56 -10.67 2.86 7.57
C ARG A 56 -11.90 2.40 8.34
N GLY A 57 -12.06 2.90 9.57
CA GLY A 57 -13.11 2.45 10.50
C GLY A 57 -12.50 2.23 11.89
N GLN A 58 -13.33 1.93 12.90
CA GLN A 58 -12.83 1.72 14.27
C GLN A 58 -11.67 0.70 14.28
N ARG A 59 -10.60 1.05 15.02
CA ARG A 59 -9.41 0.21 15.21
C ARG A 59 -9.78 -0.99 16.10
N ASN A 60 -10.24 -2.04 15.46
CA ASN A 60 -10.65 -3.27 16.12
C ASN A 60 -9.58 -4.35 15.87
N ALA A 61 -9.38 -5.28 16.81
CA ALA A 61 -8.40 -6.37 16.68
C ALA A 61 -8.52 -7.13 15.34
N LEU A 62 -9.77 -7.28 14.88
CA LEU A 62 -10.14 -7.89 13.62
C LEU A 62 -9.60 -7.14 12.37
N ALA A 63 -9.57 -5.81 12.39
CA ALA A 63 -8.99 -5.03 11.28
C ALA A 63 -7.46 -5.22 11.21
N GLU A 64 -6.81 -5.40 12.36
CA GLU A 64 -5.38 -5.72 12.44
C GLU A 64 -5.08 -7.15 11.96
N GLU A 65 -5.96 -8.10 12.23
CA GLU A 65 -5.87 -9.45 11.66
C GLU A 65 -5.99 -9.41 10.14
N VAL A 66 -6.99 -8.70 9.60
CA VAL A 66 -7.16 -8.55 8.15
C VAL A 66 -5.95 -7.89 7.51
N ARG A 67 -5.36 -6.85 8.13
CA ARG A 67 -4.13 -6.20 7.63
C ARG A 67 -2.96 -7.16 7.47
N ARG A 68 -2.88 -8.20 8.29
CA ARG A 68 -1.77 -9.16 8.32
C ARG A 68 -1.98 -10.38 7.43
N LEU A 69 -3.16 -10.52 6.82
CA LEU A 69 -3.46 -11.66 5.96
C LEU A 69 -2.51 -11.72 4.77
N PRO A 70 -1.78 -12.83 4.59
CA PRO A 70 -0.94 -13.03 3.43
C PRO A 70 -1.79 -13.31 2.20
N ILE A 71 -1.40 -12.75 1.06
CA ILE A 71 -2.02 -13.01 -0.24
C ILE A 71 -1.12 -13.96 -1.03
N LYS A 72 0.14 -13.55 -1.21
CA LYS A 72 1.19 -14.34 -1.87
C LYS A 72 2.58 -13.84 -1.52
N GLU A 73 3.58 -14.58 -1.96
CA GLU A 73 4.98 -14.21 -1.79
C GLU A 73 5.30 -12.90 -2.54
N ALA A 74 6.11 -12.05 -1.93
CA ALA A 74 6.60 -10.82 -2.55
C ALA A 74 7.62 -11.16 -3.65
N PRO A 75 7.69 -10.36 -4.73
CA PRO A 75 8.66 -10.59 -5.78
C PRO A 75 10.10 -10.38 -5.26
N ALA A 76 11.10 -10.73 -6.07
CA ALA A 76 12.47 -10.44 -5.69
C ALA A 76 12.69 -8.91 -5.53
N PRO A 77 13.65 -8.47 -4.70
CA PRO A 77 13.93 -7.04 -4.55
C PRO A 77 14.25 -6.39 -5.90
N GLY A 78 13.56 -5.29 -6.22
CA GLY A 78 13.67 -4.59 -7.51
C GLY A 78 12.70 -5.09 -8.60
N GLU A 79 11.97 -6.18 -8.35
CA GLU A 79 10.96 -6.71 -9.26
C GLU A 79 9.54 -6.24 -8.90
N ALA A 80 8.63 -6.44 -9.85
CA ALA A 80 7.21 -6.13 -9.71
C ALA A 80 6.34 -7.35 -10.05
N VAL A 81 5.23 -7.48 -9.33
CA VAL A 81 4.21 -8.51 -9.60
C VAL A 81 2.82 -7.87 -9.59
N VAL A 82 1.90 -8.44 -10.37
CA VAL A 82 0.50 -8.04 -10.34
C VAL A 82 -0.25 -8.91 -9.34
N VAL A 83 -1.00 -8.29 -8.44
CA VAL A 83 -1.99 -8.96 -7.59
C VAL A 83 -3.37 -8.72 -8.21
N THR A 84 -4.06 -9.80 -8.52
CA THR A 84 -5.39 -9.80 -9.13
C THR A 84 -6.49 -9.74 -8.09
N ARG A 85 -7.68 -9.27 -8.50
CA ARG A 85 -8.88 -9.30 -7.66
C ARG A 85 -9.15 -10.70 -7.07
N ARG A 86 -9.01 -11.75 -7.88
CA ARG A 86 -9.28 -13.14 -7.45
C ARG A 86 -8.35 -13.58 -6.31
N GLU A 87 -7.07 -13.19 -6.36
CA GLU A 87 -6.12 -13.49 -5.29
C GLU A 87 -6.49 -12.75 -3.99
N ILE A 88 -6.93 -11.49 -4.10
CA ILE A 88 -7.41 -10.69 -2.96
C ILE A 88 -8.67 -11.32 -2.36
N GLU A 89 -9.66 -11.67 -3.19
CA GLU A 89 -10.90 -12.31 -2.76
C GLU A 89 -10.64 -13.65 -2.08
N SER A 90 -9.72 -14.46 -2.63
CA SER A 90 -9.34 -15.74 -2.05
C SER A 90 -8.65 -15.57 -0.69
N ALA A 91 -7.79 -14.57 -0.51
CA ALA A 91 -7.20 -14.27 0.79
C ALA A 91 -8.24 -13.81 1.82
N LEU A 92 -9.29 -13.13 1.37
CA LEU A 92 -10.39 -12.64 2.22
C LEU A 92 -11.44 -13.72 2.55
N GLU A 93 -11.44 -14.88 1.89
CA GLU A 93 -12.32 -16.00 2.24
C GLU A 93 -12.05 -16.58 3.62
N ALA A 94 -10.82 -16.40 4.12
CA ALA A 94 -10.45 -16.79 5.48
C ALA A 94 -11.09 -15.90 6.56
N VAL A 95 -11.83 -14.85 6.17
CA VAL A 95 -12.35 -13.81 7.07
C VAL A 95 -13.87 -13.89 7.18
N PRO A 96 -14.46 -13.67 8.37
CA PRO A 96 -15.91 -13.67 8.55
C PRO A 96 -16.69 -12.77 7.59
N GLU A 97 -17.86 -13.24 7.16
CA GLU A 97 -18.70 -12.59 6.14
C GLU A 97 -19.20 -11.19 6.52
N GLY A 98 -19.31 -10.87 7.81
CA GLY A 98 -19.66 -9.50 8.26
C GLY A 98 -18.59 -8.46 7.93
N ILE A 99 -17.37 -8.93 7.64
CA ILE A 99 -16.25 -8.13 7.20
C ILE A 99 -16.14 -8.28 5.68
N ARG A 100 -16.48 -9.44 5.10
CA ARG A 100 -16.96 -9.72 3.73
C ARG A 100 -17.28 -8.55 2.77
N ARG A 101 -18.31 -7.83 3.22
CA ARG A 101 -19.25 -7.07 2.39
C ARG A 101 -18.85 -5.62 2.09
N PRO A 102 -18.12 -4.87 2.95
CA PRO A 102 -17.65 -3.52 2.61
C PRO A 102 -16.51 -3.49 1.56
N TRP A 103 -16.18 -4.62 0.91
CA TRP A 103 -14.96 -4.82 0.12
C TRP A 103 -15.16 -4.93 -1.39
N GLU A 104 -16.39 -4.80 -1.90
CA GLU A 104 -16.76 -5.05 -3.31
C GLU A 104 -16.09 -4.13 -4.35
N SER A 105 -15.30 -3.13 -3.92
CA SER A 105 -14.62 -2.17 -4.81
C SER A 105 -13.14 -2.48 -5.07
N ALA A 106 -12.67 -3.71 -4.84
CA ALA A 106 -11.27 -4.06 -5.16
C ALA A 106 -10.98 -3.83 -6.65
N PRO A 107 -9.88 -3.15 -7.01
CA PRO A 107 -9.47 -2.99 -8.40
C PRO A 107 -9.23 -4.36 -9.04
N LEU A 108 -9.34 -4.43 -10.37
CA LEU A 108 -9.08 -5.68 -11.11
C LEU A 108 -7.67 -6.19 -10.85
N GLU A 109 -6.71 -5.28 -10.77
CA GLU A 109 -5.29 -5.55 -10.62
C GLU A 109 -4.60 -4.45 -9.80
N ILE A 110 -3.61 -4.84 -8.99
CA ILE A 110 -2.74 -3.95 -8.22
C ILE A 110 -1.30 -4.32 -8.53
N THR A 111 -0.51 -3.36 -9.02
CA THR A 111 0.92 -3.58 -9.22
C THR A 111 1.67 -3.44 -7.89
N VAL A 112 2.41 -4.47 -7.51
CA VAL A 112 3.20 -4.49 -6.28
C VAL A 112 4.67 -4.52 -6.64
N VAL A 113 5.44 -3.60 -6.08
CA VAL A 113 6.90 -3.50 -6.28
C VAL A 113 7.59 -3.81 -4.96
N ARG A 114 8.64 -4.62 -4.99
CA ARG A 114 9.52 -4.76 -3.81
C ARG A 114 10.69 -3.81 -3.93
N GLU A 115 10.85 -2.92 -2.95
CA GLU A 115 12.00 -2.01 -2.92
C GLU A 115 13.31 -2.82 -2.82
N GLY A 116 14.20 -2.60 -3.80
CA GLY A 116 15.57 -3.09 -3.76
C GLY A 116 16.45 -2.12 -2.98
N ARG A 117 17.35 -2.66 -2.15
CA ARG A 117 18.43 -1.88 -1.53
C ARG A 117 19.75 -2.15 -2.24
N LEU A 118 20.49 -1.09 -2.54
CA LEU A 118 21.89 -1.21 -2.98
C LEU A 118 22.75 -1.46 -1.74
N LEU A 119 23.48 -2.58 -1.74
CA LEU A 119 24.45 -2.89 -0.69
C LEU A 119 25.85 -2.47 -1.15
N GLY A 120 26.53 -1.67 -0.33
CA GLY A 120 27.95 -1.36 -0.52
C GLY A 120 28.84 -2.57 -0.22
N ALA A 121 30.06 -2.59 -0.78
CA ALA A 121 31.02 -3.68 -0.59
C ALA A 121 31.35 -3.93 0.90
N GLU A 122 31.41 -2.86 1.68
CA GLU A 122 31.69 -2.88 3.12
C GLU A 122 30.54 -3.49 3.93
N GLU A 123 29.30 -3.32 3.45
CA GLU A 123 28.12 -3.90 4.09
C GLU A 123 28.00 -5.39 3.78
N ILE A 124 28.30 -5.79 2.55
CA ILE A 124 28.42 -7.20 2.16
C ILE A 124 29.50 -7.90 3.00
N GLY A 125 30.68 -7.27 3.15
CA GLY A 125 31.76 -7.81 3.97
C GLY A 125 31.35 -8.07 5.42
N ARG A 126 30.64 -7.12 6.04
CA ARG A 126 30.13 -7.27 7.42
C ARG A 126 29.09 -8.39 7.57
N ILE A 127 28.20 -8.55 6.59
CA ILE A 127 27.18 -9.61 6.60
C ILE A 127 27.87 -10.99 6.52
N ILE A 128 28.84 -11.13 5.62
CA ILE A 128 29.61 -12.37 5.45
C ILE A 128 30.41 -12.69 6.71
N GLU A 129 31.14 -11.71 7.26
CA GLU A 129 31.94 -11.91 8.47
C GLU A 129 31.07 -12.32 9.67
N GLY A 130 29.91 -11.67 9.84
CA GLY A 130 28.94 -12.03 10.87
C GLY A 130 28.38 -13.44 10.70
N HIS A 131 28.15 -13.87 9.46
CA HIS A 131 27.67 -15.23 9.16
C HIS A 131 28.74 -16.30 9.43
N ILE A 132 29.99 -16.05 9.02
CA ILE A 132 31.13 -16.93 9.27
C ILE A 132 31.35 -17.11 10.78
N ARG A 133 31.34 -16.01 11.54
CA ARG A 133 31.55 -16.04 13.00
C ARG A 133 30.45 -16.79 13.75
N LYS A 134 29.22 -16.74 13.25
CA LYS A 134 28.07 -17.42 13.87
C LYS A 134 28.03 -18.92 13.58
N ASN A 135 28.58 -19.36 12.45
CA ASN A 135 28.45 -20.72 11.95
C ASN A 135 29.75 -21.53 11.94
N LEU A 136 30.87 -20.97 12.37
CA LEU A 136 32.09 -21.74 12.64
C LEU A 136 32.02 -22.37 14.05
N PRO A 137 32.01 -23.71 14.17
CA PRO A 137 32.17 -24.37 15.44
C PRO A 137 33.65 -24.35 15.84
N GLY A 138 34.03 -23.43 16.73
CA GLY A 138 35.37 -23.37 17.31
C GLY A 138 35.84 -21.95 17.61
N GLY A 139 35.47 -21.46 18.80
CA GLY A 139 36.38 -20.62 19.58
C GLY A 139 37.31 -21.51 20.40
#